data_AF-U2KDZ5-F1
#
_entry.id   AF-U2KDZ5-F1
#
_cell.length_a   1.000
_cell.length_b   1.000
_cell.length_c   1.000
_cell.angle_alpha   90.00
_cell.angle_beta   90.00
_cell.angle_gamma   90.00
#
_symmetry.space_group_name_H-M   'P 1'
#
loop_
_entity.id
_entity.type
_entity.pdbx_description
1 polymer ?
#
loop_
_entity_poly.entity_id
_entity_poly.type
_entity_poly.pdbx_seq_one_letter_code
_entity_poly.pdbx_strand_id
1 'polypeptide(L)'
;MNKAVSISVFTVIYILGVSFVQNTFRNGHDVGTGILYLYSTLLYVISFIISFSIFGGNKKRKYIFLATSSLSLLYYIYLWMQQSTMPYERIFYILWGISIYVSEFIYLKQQKS
;
A
#
# COMPACT_ATOMS: atom_id res chain seq x y z
N MET A 1 5.13 17.79 -9.69
CA MET A 1 6.05 17.10 -8.76
C MET A 1 6.68 15.93 -9.47
N ASN A 2 7.98 15.65 -9.29
CA ASN A 2 8.60 14.49 -9.92
C ASN A 2 7.91 13.20 -9.44
N LYS A 3 7.73 12.21 -10.33
CA LYS A 3 7.15 10.90 -10.01
C LYS A 3 7.81 10.27 -8.78
N ALA A 4 9.13 10.29 -8.69
CA ALA A 4 9.85 9.73 -7.55
C ALA A 4 9.44 10.41 -6.23
N VAL A 5 9.26 11.74 -6.24
CA VAL A 5 8.82 12.50 -5.08
C VAL A 5 7.36 12.16 -4.72
N SER A 6 6.48 11.94 -5.71
CA SER A 6 5.11 11.48 -5.47
C SER A 6 5.07 10.13 -4.75
N ILE A 7 5.80 9.15 -5.30
CA ILE A 7 5.90 7.82 -4.71
C ILE A 7 6.40 7.91 -3.26
N SER A 8 7.44 8.73 -3.00
CA SER A 8 7.97 8.93 -1.65
C SER A 8 6.93 9.57 -0.71
N VAL A 9 6.22 10.61 -1.16
CA VAL A 9 5.20 11.29 -0.36
C VAL A 9 4.07 10.33 0.02
N PHE A 10 3.51 9.61 -0.94
CA PHE A 10 2.43 8.65 -0.67
C PHE A 10 2.88 7.46 0.17
N THR A 11 4.15 7.04 0.03
CA THR A 11 4.75 6.04 0.92
C THR A 11 4.81 6.54 2.37
N VAL A 12 5.24 7.79 2.59
CA VAL A 12 5.27 8.38 3.93
C VAL A 12 3.86 8.52 4.49
N ILE A 13 2.89 8.99 3.70
CA ILE A 13 1.48 9.10 4.13
C ILE A 13 0.95 7.72 4.54
N TYR A 14 1.21 6.68 3.75
CA TYR A 14 0.82 5.32 4.09
C TYR A 14 1.38 4.89 5.44
N ILE A 15 2.70 5.03 5.63
CA ILE A 15 3.40 4.65 6.87
C ILE A 15 2.82 5.42 8.06
N LEU A 16 2.63 6.74 7.95
CA LEU A 16 2.07 7.55 9.03
C LEU A 16 0.67 7.10 9.44
N GLY A 17 -0.20 6.81 8.46
CA GLY A 17 -1.55 6.30 8.75
C GLY A 17 -1.53 4.95 9.45
N VAL A 18 -0.66 4.04 9.01
CA VAL A 18 -0.44 2.73 9.66
C VAL A 18 0.09 2.89 11.08
N SER A 19 1.13 3.71 11.27
CA SER A 19 1.74 3.97 12.58
C SER A 19 0.76 4.60 13.56
N PHE A 20 -0.10 5.52 13.09
CA PHE A 20 -1.13 6.13 13.94
C PHE A 20 -2.12 5.09 14.47
N VAL A 21 -2.63 4.21 13.60
CA VAL A 21 -3.57 3.15 13.99
C VAL A 21 -2.89 2.16 14.92
N GLN A 22 -1.67 1.73 14.63
CA GLN A 22 -0.92 0.85 15.51
C GLN A 22 -0.72 1.47 16.90
N ASN A 23 -0.34 2.75 16.98
CA ASN A 23 -0.14 3.40 18.27
C ASN A 23 -1.45 3.57 19.06
N THR A 24 -2.58 3.71 18.38
CA THR A 24 -3.88 3.96 19.02
C THR A 24 -4.59 2.68 19.47
N PHE A 25 -4.46 1.60 18.69
CA PHE A 25 -5.27 0.38 18.89
C PHE A 25 -4.47 -0.83 19.38
N ARG A 26 -3.13 -0.78 19.38
CA ARG A 26 -2.30 -1.91 19.85
C ARG A 26 -2.30 -2.02 21.38
N ASN A 27 -3.37 -2.59 21.91
CA ASN A 27 -3.48 -3.01 23.30
C ASN A 27 -2.75 -4.36 23.50
N GLY A 28 -1.44 -4.31 23.73
CA GLY A 28 -0.67 -5.47 24.20
C GLY A 28 0.59 -5.79 23.39
N HIS A 29 1.62 -6.23 24.11
CA HIS A 29 2.94 -6.63 23.61
C HIS A 29 2.93 -8.00 22.88
N ASP A 30 1.99 -8.23 21.96
CA ASP A 30 2.05 -9.44 21.13
C ASP A 30 3.05 -9.23 19.98
N VAL A 31 4.26 -9.79 20.16
CA VAL A 31 5.36 -9.76 19.20
C VAL A 31 4.94 -10.33 17.84
N GLY A 32 4.05 -11.33 17.82
CA GLY A 32 3.56 -11.94 16.59
C GLY A 32 2.77 -10.97 15.72
N THR A 33 1.89 -10.18 16.35
CA THR A 33 1.15 -9.11 15.64
C THR A 33 2.09 -8.03 15.11
N GLY A 34 3.11 -7.65 15.91
CA GLY A 34 4.14 -6.70 15.51
C GLY A 34 4.91 -7.11 14.25
N ILE A 35 5.30 -8.39 14.15
CA ILE A 35 6.01 -8.93 12.98
C ILE A 35 5.10 -8.94 11.76
N LEU A 36 3.82 -9.30 11.92
CA LEU A 36 2.85 -9.30 10.81
C LEU A 36 2.61 -7.90 10.26
N TYR A 37 2.45 -6.91 11.13
CA TYR A 37 2.34 -5.49 10.75
C TYR A 37 3.55 -5.05 9.94
N LEU A 38 4.76 -5.37 10.42
CA LEU A 38 6.00 -4.99 9.76
C LEU A 38 6.12 -5.66 8.38
N TYR A 39 5.80 -6.96 8.31
CA TYR A 39 5.82 -7.73 7.06
C TYR A 39 4.82 -7.18 6.03
N SER A 40 3.56 -7.01 6.42
CA SER A 40 2.49 -6.50 5.54
C SER A 40 2.77 -5.07 5.07
N THR A 41 3.27 -4.21 5.96
CA THR A 41 3.64 -2.82 5.64
C THR A 41 4.81 -2.77 4.67
N LEU A 42 5.89 -3.52 4.93
CA LEU A 42 7.03 -3.58 4.02
C LEU A 42 6.64 -4.10 2.64
N LEU A 43 5.85 -5.17 2.61
CA LEU A 43 5.44 -5.79 1.37
C LEU A 43 4.55 -4.84 0.55
N TYR A 44 3.64 -4.12 1.21
CA TYR A 44 2.86 -3.06 0.56
C TYR A 44 3.77 -1.98 -0.02
N VAL A 45 4.68 -1.42 0.79
CA VAL A 45 5.56 -0.31 0.37
C VAL A 45 6.46 -0.70 -0.80
N ILE A 46 7.12 -1.86 -0.73
CA ILE A 46 7.99 -2.35 -1.80
C ILE A 46 7.18 -2.55 -3.08
N SER A 47 6.03 -3.22 -2.98
CA SER A 47 5.18 -3.48 -4.15
C SER A 47 4.65 -2.19 -4.78
N PHE A 48 4.22 -1.24 -3.95
CA PHE A 48 3.78 0.09 -4.35
C PHE A 48 4.87 0.83 -5.14
N ILE A 49 6.09 0.90 -4.58
CA ILE A 49 7.24 1.55 -5.24
C ILE A 49 7.53 0.87 -6.58
N ILE A 50 7.59 -0.46 -6.63
CA ILE A 50 7.89 -1.20 -7.87
C ILE A 50 6.82 -0.91 -8.94
N SER A 51 5.54 -1.04 -8.60
CA SER A 51 4.46 -0.83 -9.55
C SER A 51 4.46 0.60 -10.09
N PHE A 52 4.53 1.62 -9.22
CA PHE A 52 4.53 3.02 -9.68
C PHE A 52 5.86 3.46 -10.32
N SER A 53 6.97 2.76 -10.06
CA SER A 53 8.20 2.93 -10.83
C SER A 53 8.02 2.50 -12.29
N ILE A 54 7.29 1.41 -12.54
CA ILE A 54 6.98 0.88 -13.88
C ILE A 54 5.94 1.76 -14.61
N PHE A 55 5.12 2.53 -13.88
CA PHE A 55 4.09 3.40 -14.44
C PHE A 55 4.65 4.35 -15.52
N GLY A 56 4.16 4.20 -16.76
CA GLY A 56 4.72 4.81 -17.97
C GLY A 56 3.71 4.86 -19.12
N GLY A 57 3.96 5.68 -20.15
CA GLY A 57 3.04 5.84 -21.30
C GLY A 57 3.07 4.68 -22.30
N ASN A 58 4.13 3.87 -22.33
CA ASN A 58 4.29 2.78 -23.29
C ASN A 58 3.26 1.66 -23.07
N LYS A 59 2.67 1.15 -24.17
CA LYS A 59 1.67 0.06 -24.15
C LYS A 59 2.14 -1.15 -23.33
N LYS A 60 3.38 -1.64 -23.55
CA LYS A 60 3.97 -2.76 -22.79
C LYS A 60 4.05 -2.47 -21.28
N ARG A 61 4.51 -1.27 -20.90
CA ARG A 61 4.63 -0.86 -19.48
C ARG A 61 3.27 -0.74 -18.80
N LYS A 62 2.22 -0.34 -19.54
CA LYS A 62 0.85 -0.28 -19.03
C LYS A 62 0.35 -1.67 -18.59
N TYR A 63 0.57 -2.70 -19.40
CA TYR A 63 0.17 -4.07 -19.04
C TYR A 63 0.96 -4.61 -17.85
N ILE A 64 2.29 -4.38 -17.82
CA ILE A 64 3.13 -4.80 -16.69
C ILE A 64 2.72 -4.09 -15.40
N PHE A 65 2.41 -2.78 -15.47
CA PHE A 65 1.87 -2.02 -14.35
C PHE A 65 0.56 -2.62 -13.84
N LEU A 66 -0.39 -2.89 -14.73
CA LEU A 66 -1.68 -3.48 -14.35
C LEU A 66 -1.49 -4.85 -13.69
N ALA A 67 -0.68 -5.73 -14.26
CA ALA A 67 -0.41 -7.04 -13.70
C ALA A 67 0.24 -6.95 -12.30
N THR A 68 1.31 -6.16 -12.17
CA THR A 68 2.03 -5.99 -10.89
C THR A 68 1.19 -5.31 -9.82
N SER A 69 0.43 -4.28 -10.18
CA SER A 69 -0.47 -3.58 -9.25
C SER A 69 -1.62 -4.45 -8.76
N SER A 70 -2.26 -5.21 -9.66
CA SER A 70 -3.35 -6.10 -9.29
C SER A 70 -2.85 -7.24 -8.41
N LEU A 71 -1.74 -7.88 -8.76
CA LEU A 71 -1.17 -8.97 -7.96
C LEU A 71 -0.77 -8.50 -6.57
N SER A 72 -0.11 -7.35 -6.47
CA SER A 72 0.31 -6.80 -5.18
C SER A 72 -0.87 -6.40 -4.29
N LEU A 73 -1.89 -5.73 -4.84
CA LEU A 73 -3.10 -5.39 -4.09
C LEU A 73 -3.88 -6.63 -3.65
N LEU A 74 -4.05 -7.62 -4.54
CA LEU A 74 -4.72 -8.87 -4.19
C LEU A 74 -3.99 -9.60 -3.07
N TYR A 75 -2.66 -9.67 -3.13
CA TYR A 75 -1.87 -10.32 -2.10
C TYR A 75 -1.88 -9.55 -0.78
N TYR A 76 -1.84 -8.21 -0.83
CA TYR A 76 -2.00 -7.36 0.36
C TYR A 76 -3.36 -7.57 1.03
N ILE A 77 -4.45 -7.56 0.25
CA ILE A 77 -5.80 -7.82 0.75
C ILE A 77 -5.88 -9.23 1.34
N TYR A 78 -5.29 -10.23 0.67
CA TYR A 78 -5.25 -11.61 1.16
C TYR A 78 -4.57 -11.73 2.53
N LEU A 79 -3.39 -11.12 2.70
CA LEU A 79 -2.67 -11.11 3.97
C LEU A 79 -3.52 -10.53 5.10
N TRP A 80 -4.19 -9.42 4.84
CA TRP A 80 -5.09 -8.81 5.82
C TRP A 80 -6.33 -9.65 6.09
N MET A 81 -6.90 -10.30 5.07
CA MET A 81 -8.07 -11.18 5.19
C MET A 81 -7.78 -12.45 6.00
N GLN A 82 -6.55 -12.97 5.98
CA GLN A 82 -6.15 -14.08 6.84
C GLN A 82 -6.19 -13.73 8.34
N GLN A 83 -6.10 -12.45 8.69
CA GLN A 83 -6.13 -12.03 10.08
C GLN A 83 -7.56 -12.08 10.64
N SER A 84 -7.80 -13.05 11.54
CA SER A 84 -9.09 -13.26 12.21
C SER A 84 -9.21 -12.53 13.55
N THR A 85 -8.09 -12.19 14.18
CA THR A 85 -8.04 -11.62 15.54
C THR A 85 -8.28 -10.11 15.60
N MET A 86 -8.22 -9.41 14.45
CA MET A 86 -8.28 -7.94 14.36
C MET A 86 -9.27 -7.48 13.27
N PRO A 87 -10.57 -7.79 13.40
CA PRO A 87 -11.54 -7.62 12.31
C PRO A 87 -11.74 -6.15 11.91
N TYR A 88 -11.73 -5.21 12.86
CA TYR A 88 -11.93 -3.78 12.60
C TYR A 88 -10.70 -3.12 11.99
N GLU A 89 -9.51 -3.38 12.54
CA GLU A 89 -8.28 -2.81 12.02
C GLU A 89 -7.97 -3.32 10.62
N ARG A 90 -8.25 -4.60 10.35
CA ARG A 90 -8.13 -5.20 9.02
C ARG A 90 -8.84 -4.39 7.94
N ILE A 91 -10.10 -3.99 8.19
CA ILE A 91 -10.89 -3.21 7.24
C ILE A 91 -10.22 -1.86 6.99
N PHE A 92 -9.71 -1.22 8.05
CA PHE A 92 -8.93 0.01 7.92
C PHE A 92 -7.70 -0.19 7.03
N TYR A 93 -6.86 -1.19 7.28
CA TYR A 93 -5.63 -1.40 6.50
C TYR A 93 -5.90 -1.69 5.02
N ILE A 94 -6.96 -2.44 4.72
CA ILE A 94 -7.38 -2.71 3.35
C ILE A 94 -7.83 -1.42 2.66
N LEU A 95 -8.74 -0.67 3.28
CA LEU A 95 -9.27 0.56 2.70
C LEU A 95 -8.19 1.64 2.56
N TRP A 96 -7.32 1.77 3.56
CA TRP A 96 -6.19 2.71 3.55
C TRP A 96 -5.18 2.36 2.47
N GLY A 97 -4.82 1.08 2.34
CA GLY A 97 -3.93 0.62 1.28
C GLY A 97 -4.50 0.88 -0.11
N ILE A 98 -5.80 0.62 -0.32
CA ILE A 98 -6.47 0.91 -1.59
C ILE A 98 -6.53 2.41 -1.86
N SER A 99 -6.86 3.23 -0.86
CA SER A 99 -7.00 4.68 -1.03
C SER A 99 -5.69 5.34 -1.44
N ILE A 100 -4.57 4.93 -0.84
CA ILE A 100 -3.23 5.43 -1.23
C ILE A 100 -2.90 5.02 -2.68
N TYR A 101 -3.20 3.78 -3.05
CA TYR A 101 -2.96 3.28 -4.40
C TYR A 101 -3.75 4.05 -5.47
N VAL A 102 -5.03 4.29 -5.21
CA VAL A 102 -5.92 5.05 -6.09
C VAL A 102 -5.47 6.51 -6.19
N SER A 103 -5.06 7.11 -5.05
CA SER A 103 -4.61 8.50 -5.00
C SER A 103 -3.35 8.71 -5.85
N GLU A 104 -2.33 7.86 -5.72
CA GLU A 104 -1.12 7.94 -6.53
C GLU A 104 -1.42 7.70 -8.02
N PHE A 105 -2.32 6.76 -8.34
CA PHE A 105 -2.74 6.51 -9.71
C PHE A 105 -3.41 7.74 -10.35
N ILE A 106 -4.35 8.38 -9.65
CA ILE A 106 -5.02 9.59 -10.12
C ILE A 106 -4.00 10.72 -10.31
N TYR A 107 -3.13 10.92 -9.32
CA TYR A 107 -2.12 11.97 -9.33
C TYR A 107 -1.16 11.84 -10.53
N LEU A 108 -0.57 10.66 -10.74
CA LEU A 108 0.35 10.44 -11.85
C LEU A 108 -0.34 10.44 -13.21
N LYS A 109 -1.64 10.11 -13.27
CA LYS A 109 -2.44 10.22 -14.49
C LYS A 109 -2.70 11.69 -14.85
N GLN A 110 -3.04 12.52 -13.87
CA GLN A 110 -3.24 13.96 -14.07
C GLN A 110 -1.98 14.66 -14.55
N GLN A 111 -0.80 14.28 -14.06
CA GLN A 111 0.47 14.85 -14.52
C GLN A 111 0.88 14.49 -15.96
N LYS A 112 0.27 13.44 -16.54
CA LYS A 112 0.54 13.02 -17.92
C LYS A 112 -0.47 13.57 -18.93
N SER A 113 -1.59 14.14 -18.45
CA SER A 113 -2.59 14.80 -19.29
C SER A 113 -2.18 16.22 -19.61
#